data_AF-A0A8X7Y9L1-F1
#
_entry.id   AF-A0A8X7Y9L1-F1
#
_cell.length_a   1.000
_cell.length_b   1.000
_cell.length_c   1.000
_cell.angle_alpha   90.00
_cell.angle_beta   90.00
_cell.angle_gamma   90.00
#
_symmetry.space_group_name_H-M   'P 1'
#
loop_
_entity.id
_entity.type
_entity.pdbx_description
1 polymer ?
#
loop_
_entity_poly.entity_id
_entity_poly.type
_entity_poly.pdbx_seq_one_letter_code
_entity_poly.pdbx_strand_id
1 'polypeptide(L)'
;MARTATATLSSPYCILHRSSFSSKSSFLPLRIFPKTPSPPTFPRIYALSSNDIKVGSNIEVDGAPWRVIGNYVFFFFALILFTFLFFHIIFDFLFITFRVGVEFLHVKPGKGAAFVRTKMRNYVTGNTVDKTFRAGSTIEEANVFKEAKQFTYKDGVQFVFMDLSTFEEYRLNDADVGDKTKWLKEGMDCNLLFWNGKVIDFELPTTVQLTVVDVDPGLKGDTAQGGTKPATLDTGAVVNVPLFVNIGEEILVDTRTGQYMSRA
;
A
#
# COMPACT_ATOMS: atom_id res chain seq x y z
N MET A 1 -42.55 31.95 45.62
CA MET A 1 -43.19 32.38 44.36
C MET A 1 -42.39 33.54 43.77
N ALA A 2 -42.09 33.48 42.46
CA ALA A 2 -41.53 34.50 41.54
C ALA A 2 -40.12 35.05 41.84
N ARG A 3 -39.06 34.84 41.02
CA ARG A 3 -38.75 35.25 39.61
C ARG A 3 -38.76 36.78 39.44
N THR A 4 -37.90 37.50 38.72
CA THR A 4 -36.68 37.33 37.87
C THR A 4 -36.37 38.76 37.38
N ALA A 5 -35.11 39.18 37.14
CA ALA A 5 -34.68 39.90 35.92
C ALA A 5 -33.29 40.58 36.03
N THR A 6 -32.59 40.46 34.89
CA THR A 6 -31.33 40.97 34.35
C THR A 6 -31.23 42.50 34.18
N ALA A 7 -30.00 43.05 34.16
CA ALA A 7 -29.42 43.85 33.05
C ALA A 7 -28.04 44.47 33.39
N THR A 8 -27.34 44.84 32.32
CA THR A 8 -25.90 45.06 32.12
C THR A 8 -25.42 46.53 32.12
N LEU A 9 -24.09 46.69 32.15
CA LEU A 9 -23.22 47.65 31.44
C LEU A 9 -22.60 48.89 32.14
N SER A 10 -21.29 49.01 31.84
CA SER A 10 -20.47 50.20 31.58
C SER A 10 -19.58 50.76 32.70
N SER A 11 -18.27 50.82 32.41
CA SER A 11 -17.26 51.59 33.15
C SER A 11 -16.41 52.38 32.14
N PRO A 12 -15.96 53.62 32.46
CA PRO A 12 -15.45 54.57 31.48
C PRO A 12 -13.92 54.77 31.55
N TYR A 13 -13.38 55.30 30.45
CA TYR A 13 -12.23 56.23 30.36
C TYR A 13 -10.85 55.83 30.95
N CYS A 14 -9.85 55.76 30.07
CA CYS A 14 -8.52 56.34 30.32
C CYS A 14 -7.84 56.71 28.99
N ILE A 15 -7.54 58.00 28.83
CA ILE A 15 -6.95 58.64 27.63
C ILE A 15 -5.44 58.83 27.83
N LEU A 16 -4.70 58.28 26.86
CA LEU A 16 -3.44 58.72 26.22
C LEU A 16 -2.46 59.66 26.96
N HIS A 17 -1.21 59.20 27.08
CA HIS A 17 -0.05 60.04 26.81
C HIS A 17 0.88 59.34 25.80
N ARG A 18 1.25 60.08 24.76
CA ARG A 18 1.92 59.65 23.54
C ARG A 18 3.44 59.82 23.71
N SER A 19 4.22 58.75 23.58
CA SER A 19 5.66 58.84 23.31
C SER A 19 5.99 58.03 22.05
N SER A 20 6.50 58.76 21.07
CA SER A 20 6.89 58.31 19.74
C SER A 20 8.12 57.40 19.83
N PHE A 21 7.94 56.11 19.54
CA PHE A 21 9.04 55.18 19.33
C PHE A 21 9.21 54.93 17.82
N SER A 22 10.30 55.48 17.29
CA SER A 22 10.73 55.40 15.90
C SER A 22 11.01 53.94 15.51
N SER A 23 10.29 53.42 14.51
CA SER A 23 10.54 52.12 13.90
C SER A 23 11.89 52.10 13.18
N LYS A 24 12.81 51.26 13.63
CA LYS A 24 13.90 50.74 12.80
C LYS A 24 13.79 49.22 12.80
N SER A 25 13.09 48.69 11.80
CA SER A 25 13.12 47.27 11.46
C SER A 25 14.50 46.95 10.89
N SER A 26 15.31 46.23 11.66
CA SER A 26 16.53 45.61 11.15
C SER A 26 16.15 44.41 10.30
N PHE A 27 15.85 44.66 9.02
CA PHE A 27 15.77 43.62 8.00
C PHE A 27 17.18 43.06 7.77
N LEU A 28 17.46 41.88 8.32
CA LEU A 28 18.55 41.05 7.84
C LEU A 28 18.14 40.53 6.45
N PRO A 29 18.95 40.68 5.39
CA PRO A 29 18.62 40.11 4.10
C PRO A 29 18.67 38.59 4.22
N LEU A 30 17.54 37.92 3.95
CA LEU A 30 17.48 36.49 3.72
C LEU A 30 18.51 36.15 2.63
N ARG A 31 19.57 35.41 2.98
CA ARG A 31 20.46 34.82 1.98
C ARG A 31 19.62 33.86 1.14
N ILE A 32 19.31 34.28 -0.07
CA ILE A 32 18.77 33.42 -1.11
C ILE A 32 19.90 32.44 -1.44
N PHE A 33 19.84 31.23 -0.89
CA PHE A 33 20.68 30.14 -1.38
C PHE A 33 20.30 29.92 -2.86
N PRO A 34 21.27 29.89 -3.79
CA PRO A 34 20.96 29.53 -5.16
C PRO A 34 20.36 28.13 -5.13
N LYS A 35 19.13 27.99 -5.63
CA LYS A 35 18.49 26.69 -5.86
C LYS A 35 19.48 25.88 -6.69
N THR A 36 20.07 24.84 -6.11
CA THR A 36 20.96 23.94 -6.85
C THR A 36 20.20 23.50 -8.10
N PRO A 37 20.81 23.59 -9.30
CA PRO A 37 20.15 23.10 -10.50
C PRO A 37 19.82 21.63 -10.26
N SER A 38 18.53 21.29 -10.26
CA SER A 38 18.10 19.90 -10.25
C SER A 38 18.84 19.20 -11.39
N PRO A 39 19.41 18.00 -11.16
CA PRO A 39 20.12 17.29 -12.20
C PRO A 39 19.22 17.17 -13.43
N PRO A 40 19.79 17.30 -14.65
CA PRO A 40 19.00 17.13 -15.86
C PRO A 40 18.30 15.78 -15.78
N THR A 41 16.97 15.80 -15.75
CA THR A 41 16.15 14.59 -15.84
C THR A 41 16.31 14.10 -17.26
N PHE A 42 17.36 13.32 -17.52
CA PHE A 42 17.41 12.51 -18.72
C PHE A 42 16.10 11.71 -18.76
N PRO A 43 15.33 11.75 -19.86
CA PRO A 43 14.23 10.83 -20.01
C PRO A 43 14.86 9.44 -19.97
N ARG A 44 14.73 8.78 -18.83
CA ARG A 44 15.19 7.42 -18.61
C ARG A 44 14.16 6.58 -19.36
N ILE A 45 14.30 6.52 -20.68
CA ILE A 45 13.49 5.68 -21.56
C ILE A 45 13.93 4.25 -21.24
N TYR A 46 13.41 3.71 -20.15
CA TYR A 46 13.46 2.29 -19.88
C TYR A 46 12.39 1.64 -20.74
N ALA A 47 12.72 1.52 -22.02
CA ALA A 47 12.04 0.63 -22.93
C ALA A 47 12.34 -0.79 -22.46
N LEU A 48 11.52 -1.34 -21.55
CA LEU A 48 11.56 -2.76 -21.25
C LEU A 48 11.11 -3.50 -22.50
N SER A 49 11.91 -4.47 -22.95
CA SER A 49 11.45 -5.42 -23.95
C SER A 49 10.39 -6.29 -23.30
N SER A 50 9.37 -6.69 -24.06
CA SER A 50 8.34 -7.61 -23.56
C SER A 50 8.90 -8.94 -23.02
N ASN A 51 10.13 -9.29 -23.42
CA ASN A 51 10.84 -10.48 -22.93
C ASN A 51 11.40 -10.30 -21.50
N ASP A 52 11.58 -9.06 -21.04
CA ASP A 52 12.14 -8.73 -19.73
C ASP A 52 11.06 -8.53 -18.65
N ILE A 53 9.79 -8.62 -19.03
CA ILE A 53 8.66 -8.55 -18.09
C ILE A 53 8.82 -9.68 -17.07
N LYS A 54 8.90 -9.34 -15.79
CA LYS A 54 8.96 -10.30 -14.68
C LYS A 54 7.82 -10.02 -13.71
N VAL A 55 7.46 -11.03 -12.92
CA VAL A 55 6.56 -10.82 -11.79
C VAL A 55 7.19 -9.80 -10.84
N GLY A 56 6.43 -8.77 -10.49
CA GLY A 56 6.87 -7.65 -9.68
C GLY A 56 7.29 -6.40 -10.45
N SER A 57 7.48 -6.46 -11.77
CA SER A 57 7.80 -5.27 -12.59
C SER A 57 6.66 -4.25 -12.59
N ASN A 58 7.01 -2.96 -12.59
CA ASN A 58 6.08 -1.84 -12.72
C ASN A 58 6.15 -1.32 -14.16
N ILE A 59 5.05 -1.39 -14.90
CA ILE A 59 5.01 -0.95 -16.30
C ILE A 59 3.89 0.05 -16.52
N GLU A 60 4.12 0.98 -17.41
CA GLU A 60 3.12 1.94 -17.85
C GLU A 60 2.43 1.40 -19.09
N VAL A 61 1.11 1.30 -19.00
CA VAL A 61 0.29 0.75 -20.07
C VAL A 61 -0.97 1.60 -20.17
N ASP A 62 -1.18 2.15 -21.36
CA ASP A 62 -2.32 3.03 -21.67
C ASP A 62 -2.39 4.27 -20.75
N GLY A 63 -1.22 4.80 -20.33
CA GLY A 63 -1.10 5.98 -19.46
C GLY A 63 -1.41 5.73 -17.99
N ALA A 64 -1.42 4.47 -17.54
CA ALA A 64 -1.63 4.10 -16.15
C ALA A 64 -0.50 3.17 -15.65
N PRO A 65 -0.17 3.22 -14.35
CA PRO A 65 0.83 2.34 -13.76
C PRO A 65 0.22 0.97 -13.42
N TRP A 66 0.88 -0.10 -13.85
CA TRP A 66 0.49 -1.49 -13.60
C TRP A 66 1.60 -2.27 -12.91
N ARG A 67 1.21 -3.11 -11.95
CA ARG A 67 2.09 -4.13 -11.37
C ARG A 67 1.88 -5.46 -12.06
N VAL A 68 2.96 -6.07 -12.51
CA VAL A 68 2.90 -7.45 -13.00
C VAL A 68 2.76 -8.40 -11.82
N ILE A 69 1.64 -9.11 -11.74
CA ILE A 69 1.34 -10.05 -10.64
C ILE A 69 1.52 -11.51 -11.03
N GLY A 70 1.52 -11.81 -12.32
CA GLY A 70 1.76 -13.15 -12.83
C GLY A 70 2.26 -13.08 -14.26
N ASN A 71 3.15 -14.00 -14.61
CA ASN A 71 3.63 -14.10 -15.98
C ASN A 71 3.43 -15.52 -16.48
N TYR A 72 2.56 -15.67 -17.46
CA TYR A 72 2.41 -16.92 -18.19
C TYR A 72 3.29 -16.80 -19.41
N VAL A 73 4.58 -17.05 -19.20
CA VAL A 73 5.47 -17.27 -20.34
C VAL A 73 5.07 -18.62 -20.91
N PHE A 74 4.28 -18.60 -21.98
CA PHE A 74 3.97 -19.79 -22.77
C PHE A 74 5.24 -20.18 -23.56
N PHE A 75 6.31 -20.54 -22.86
CA PHE A 75 7.27 -21.46 -23.43
C PHE A 75 6.51 -22.78 -23.55
N PHE A 76 6.48 -23.33 -24.76
CA PHE A 76 5.78 -24.55 -25.13
C PHE A 76 6.41 -25.79 -24.44
N PHE A 77 6.43 -25.82 -23.10
CA PHE A 77 6.95 -26.92 -22.30
C PHE A 77 6.07 -28.18 -22.42
N ALA A 78 4.89 -28.05 -23.04
CA ALA A 78 3.95 -29.13 -23.29
C ALA A 78 4.39 -30.14 -24.38
N LEU A 79 5.53 -29.95 -25.05
CA LEU A 79 6.04 -30.96 -25.98
C LEU A 79 7.01 -31.96 -25.32
N ILE A 80 7.75 -31.58 -24.27
CA ILE A 80 8.76 -32.47 -23.66
C ILE A 80 8.11 -33.55 -22.78
N LEU A 81 6.99 -33.26 -22.09
CA LEU A 81 6.30 -34.28 -21.30
C LEU A 81 5.49 -35.26 -22.18
N PHE A 82 5.04 -34.81 -23.37
CA PHE A 82 4.25 -35.64 -24.27
C PHE A 82 5.10 -36.58 -25.14
N THR A 83 6.35 -36.20 -25.46
CA THR A 83 7.29 -37.11 -26.14
C THR A 83 7.91 -38.14 -25.20
N PHE A 84 8.05 -37.83 -23.90
CA PHE A 84 8.51 -38.81 -22.90
C PHE A 84 7.44 -39.83 -22.50
N LEU A 85 6.14 -39.53 -22.68
CA LEU A 85 5.07 -40.46 -22.35
C LEU A 85 4.84 -41.55 -23.41
N PHE A 86 5.42 -41.41 -24.61
CA PHE A 86 5.22 -42.34 -25.73
C PHE A 86 6.41 -43.27 -26.02
N PHE A 87 7.56 -43.06 -25.37
CA PHE A 87 8.65 -44.03 -25.36
C PHE A 87 8.67 -44.74 -24.02
N HIS A 88 8.22 -45.99 -24.02
CA HIS A 88 8.22 -46.90 -22.90
C HIS A 88 9.66 -47.13 -22.42
N ILE A 89 10.15 -46.30 -21.51
CA ILE A 89 11.38 -46.55 -20.75
C ILE A 89 11.00 -46.48 -19.28
N ILE A 90 10.89 -47.68 -18.72
CA ILE A 90 10.85 -47.95 -17.29
C ILE A 90 12.12 -47.31 -16.70
N PHE A 91 11.97 -46.28 -15.88
CA PHE A 91 13.03 -45.84 -14.98
C PHE A 91 12.45 -45.61 -13.60
N ASP A 92 12.93 -46.44 -12.69
CA ASP A 92 12.49 -46.55 -11.31
C ASP A 92 12.67 -45.26 -10.51
N PHE A 93 11.77 -45.16 -9.55
CA PHE A 93 11.65 -44.20 -8.48
C PHE A 93 12.95 -44.07 -7.66
N LEU A 94 13.61 -42.91 -7.67
CA LEU A 94 14.34 -42.42 -6.49
C LEU A 94 14.56 -40.89 -6.54
N PHE A 95 13.76 -40.19 -5.74
CA PHE A 95 14.12 -39.02 -4.93
C PHE A 95 15.36 -38.19 -5.39
N ILE A 96 15.15 -37.14 -6.20
CA ILE A 96 16.14 -36.06 -6.33
C ILE A 96 15.44 -34.69 -6.35
N THR A 97 15.76 -33.90 -5.33
CA THR A 97 15.48 -32.47 -5.12
C THR A 97 15.67 -31.63 -6.38
N PHE A 98 14.65 -30.85 -6.76
CA PHE A 98 14.78 -29.79 -7.76
C PHE A 98 15.72 -28.69 -7.23
N ARG A 99 16.92 -28.60 -7.79
CA ARG A 99 17.74 -27.38 -7.75
C ARG A 99 17.54 -26.66 -9.08
N VAL A 100 16.85 -25.51 -9.05
CA VAL A 100 16.61 -24.68 -10.23
C VAL A 100 17.94 -24.05 -10.66
N GLY A 101 18.66 -24.71 -11.56
CA GLY A 101 19.71 -24.12 -12.40
C GLY A 101 19.07 -23.71 -13.72
N VAL A 102 18.97 -22.41 -13.97
CA VAL A 102 18.38 -21.89 -15.21
C VAL A 102 19.44 -21.91 -16.31
N GLU A 103 19.42 -22.94 -17.15
CA GLU A 103 20.10 -22.92 -18.46
C GLU A 103 19.05 -22.68 -19.56
N PHE A 104 19.25 -21.63 -20.36
CA PHE A 104 18.34 -21.23 -21.43
C PHE A 104 18.70 -21.95 -22.73
N LEU A 105 17.87 -22.90 -23.18
CA LEU A 105 17.92 -23.44 -24.54
C LEU A 105 16.91 -22.68 -25.42
N HIS A 106 17.41 -21.90 -26.37
CA HIS A 106 16.60 -21.16 -27.34
C HIS A 106 16.23 -22.06 -28.52
N VAL A 107 14.98 -22.54 -28.59
CA VAL A 107 14.44 -23.14 -29.82
C VAL A 107 13.14 -22.42 -30.19
N LYS A 108 13.07 -21.96 -31.44
CA LYS A 108 11.88 -21.32 -32.03
C LYS A 108 10.88 -22.39 -32.49
N PRO A 109 9.66 -22.48 -31.94
CA PRO A 109 8.60 -23.27 -32.56
C PRO A 109 8.02 -22.50 -33.76
N GLY A 110 7.62 -23.24 -34.79
CA GLY A 110 7.24 -22.71 -36.10
C GLY A 110 6.00 -21.79 -36.12
N LYS A 111 6.01 -20.89 -37.12
CA LYS A 111 4.88 -20.15 -37.72
C LYS A 111 3.92 -19.37 -36.81
N GLY A 112 4.42 -18.82 -35.69
CA GLY A 112 3.72 -17.79 -34.92
C GLY A 112 4.70 -16.77 -34.35
N ALA A 113 4.34 -15.48 -34.33
CA ALA A 113 5.13 -14.49 -33.61
C ALA A 113 5.09 -14.81 -32.11
N ALA A 114 6.25 -14.83 -31.45
CA ALA A 114 6.31 -15.05 -30.01
C ALA A 114 5.54 -13.95 -29.27
N PHE A 115 4.83 -14.30 -28.19
CA PHE A 115 4.08 -13.38 -27.36
C PHE A 115 4.21 -13.75 -25.89
N VAL A 116 4.06 -12.76 -25.01
CA VAL A 116 4.09 -12.91 -23.56
C VAL A 116 2.71 -12.53 -23.04
N ARG A 117 2.04 -13.45 -22.34
CA ARG A 117 0.76 -13.17 -21.67
C ARG A 117 1.03 -12.87 -20.21
N THR A 118 0.69 -11.66 -19.80
CA THR A 118 1.01 -11.14 -18.49
C THR A 118 -0.28 -10.77 -17.77
N LYS A 119 -0.41 -11.25 -16.53
CA LYS A 119 -1.47 -10.86 -15.62
C LYS A 119 -0.98 -9.67 -14.80
N MET A 120 -1.71 -8.57 -14.88
CA MET A 120 -1.30 -7.29 -14.33
C MET A 120 -2.41 -6.72 -13.46
N ARG A 121 -2.04 -5.99 -12.41
CA ARG A 121 -2.98 -5.23 -11.57
C ARG A 121 -2.72 -3.74 -11.75
N ASN A 122 -3.77 -2.99 -12.04
CA ASN A 122 -3.71 -1.54 -12.12
C ASN A 122 -3.56 -0.97 -10.71
N TYR A 123 -2.62 -0.05 -10.50
CA TYR A 123 -2.44 0.58 -9.19
C TYR A 123 -3.54 1.60 -8.85
N VAL A 124 -4.12 2.28 -9.84
CA VAL A 124 -5.14 3.32 -9.63
C VAL A 124 -6.53 2.70 -9.45
N THR A 125 -6.88 1.73 -10.29
CA THR A 125 -8.23 1.14 -10.27
C THR A 125 -8.32 -0.17 -9.48
N GLY A 126 -7.18 -0.75 -9.06
CA GLY A 126 -7.13 -2.08 -8.42
C GLY A 126 -7.50 -3.26 -9.34
N ASN A 127 -7.98 -2.99 -10.56
CA ASN A 127 -8.44 -4.00 -11.50
C ASN A 127 -7.31 -4.90 -11.97
N THR A 128 -7.61 -6.19 -12.10
CA THR A 128 -6.68 -7.20 -12.62
C THR A 128 -7.04 -7.55 -14.06
N VAL A 129 -6.09 -7.44 -14.98
CA VAL A 129 -6.29 -7.67 -16.41
C VAL A 129 -5.17 -8.58 -16.94
N ASP A 130 -5.53 -9.46 -17.88
CA ASP A 130 -4.57 -10.21 -18.69
C ASP A 130 -4.29 -9.44 -19.98
N LYS A 131 -3.04 -9.04 -20.22
CA LYS A 131 -2.62 -8.40 -21.47
C LYS A 131 -1.58 -9.26 -22.18
N THR A 132 -1.68 -9.33 -23.50
CA THR A 132 -0.74 -10.07 -24.35
C THR A 132 0.16 -9.09 -25.08
N PHE A 133 1.46 -9.20 -24.85
CA PHE A 133 2.49 -8.39 -25.50
C PHE A 133 3.18 -9.19 -26.60
N ARG A 134 3.50 -8.55 -27.73
CA ARG A 134 4.31 -9.17 -28.78
C ARG A 134 5.76 -9.20 -28.33
N ALA A 135 6.46 -10.30 -28.57
CA ALA A 135 7.89 -10.39 -28.23
C ALA A 135 8.68 -9.27 -28.93
N GLY A 136 9.53 -8.58 -28.16
CA GLY A 136 10.32 -7.45 -28.64
C GLY A 136 9.56 -6.12 -28.75
N SER A 137 8.29 -6.03 -28.31
CA SER A 137 7.63 -4.72 -28.22
C SER A 137 8.20 -3.89 -27.07
N THR A 138 8.42 -2.60 -27.34
CA THR A 138 8.86 -1.61 -26.36
C THR A 138 7.72 -1.26 -25.42
N ILE A 139 7.98 -1.38 -24.12
CA ILE A 139 7.04 -1.04 -23.05
C ILE A 139 7.73 -0.01 -22.15
N GLU A 140 6.97 0.99 -21.72
CA GLU A 140 7.47 2.01 -20.79
C GLU A 140 7.46 1.46 -19.36
N GLU A 141 8.55 1.68 -18.63
CA GLU A 141 8.60 1.38 -17.20
C GLU A 141 7.88 2.48 -16.40
N ALA A 142 6.97 2.08 -15.52
CA ALA A 142 6.30 3.03 -14.64
C ALA A 142 7.25 3.39 -13.49
N ASN A 143 7.55 4.69 -13.32
CA ASN A 143 8.36 5.18 -12.21
C ASN A 143 7.54 5.17 -10.90
N VAL A 144 7.45 3.99 -10.30
CA VAL A 144 6.77 3.74 -9.04
C VAL A 144 7.79 3.48 -7.95
N PHE A 145 7.75 4.27 -6.89
CA PHE A 145 8.60 4.10 -5.71
C PHE A 145 7.78 4.13 -4.43
N LYS A 146 8.36 3.61 -3.35
CA LYS A 146 7.72 3.50 -2.04
C LYS A 146 8.49 4.30 -1.02
N GLU A 147 7.78 5.03 -0.17
CA GLU A 147 8.38 5.73 0.96
C GLU A 147 7.57 5.50 2.22
N ALA A 148 8.26 5.26 3.33
CA ALA A 148 7.63 5.13 4.63
C ALA A 148 7.14 6.50 5.13
N LYS A 149 5.87 6.59 5.49
CA LYS A 149 5.23 7.77 6.10
C LYS A 149 4.32 7.31 7.24
N GLN A 150 4.04 8.19 8.19
CA GLN A 150 3.19 7.87 9.32
C GLN A 150 1.75 8.31 9.04
N PHE A 151 0.78 7.44 9.29
CA PHE A 151 -0.63 7.84 9.27
C PHE A 151 -0.94 8.72 10.48
N THR A 152 -1.55 9.87 10.26
CA THR A 152 -1.82 10.85 11.33
C THR A 152 -3.28 10.83 11.75
N TYR A 153 -4.19 11.19 10.85
CA TYR A 153 -5.63 11.25 11.12
C TYR A 153 -6.45 11.14 9.83
N LYS A 154 -7.75 10.91 9.99
CA LYS A 154 -8.73 10.93 8.89
C LYS A 154 -9.44 12.29 8.86
N ASP A 155 -9.40 12.97 7.72
CA ASP A 155 -10.13 14.22 7.45
C ASP A 155 -11.34 13.91 6.54
N GLY A 156 -12.49 13.64 7.15
CA GLY A 156 -13.72 13.29 6.43
C GLY A 156 -13.56 12.01 5.61
N VAL A 157 -13.35 12.15 4.30
CA VAL A 157 -13.13 11.05 3.33
C VAL A 157 -11.67 10.85 2.94
N GLN A 158 -10.77 11.68 3.47
CA GLN A 158 -9.34 11.65 3.16
C GLN A 158 -8.54 11.11 4.34
N PHE A 159 -7.51 10.33 4.04
CA PHE A 159 -6.51 9.88 5.01
C PHE A 159 -5.26 10.74 4.86
N VAL A 160 -4.80 11.30 5.98
CA VAL A 160 -3.62 12.19 6.02
C VAL A 160 -2.43 11.41 6.57
N PHE A 161 -1.35 11.42 5.80
CA PHE A 161 -0.07 10.83 6.14
C PHE A 161 0.99 11.92 6.24
N MET A 162 1.94 11.77 7.15
CA MET A 162 3.00 12.72 7.38
C MET A 162 4.37 12.08 7.17
N ASP A 163 5.25 12.81 6.51
CA ASP A 163 6.68 12.48 6.49
C ASP A 163 7.33 12.90 7.80
N LEU A 164 7.91 11.95 8.54
CA LEU A 164 8.60 12.23 9.80
C LEU A 164 9.91 13.03 9.65
N SER A 165 10.46 13.10 8.43
CA SER A 165 11.71 13.80 8.14
C SER A 165 11.49 15.24 7.66
N THR A 166 10.48 15.47 6.81
CA THR A 166 10.19 16.78 6.21
C THR A 166 8.96 17.47 6.81
N PHE A 167 8.13 16.73 7.57
CA PHE A 167 6.82 17.16 8.06
C PHE A 167 5.84 17.55 6.93
N GLU A 168 6.05 17.03 5.72
CA GLU A 168 5.12 17.20 4.61
C GLU A 168 3.92 16.26 4.75
N GLU A 169 2.74 16.79 4.45
CA GLU A 169 1.48 16.04 4.46
C GLU A 169 1.15 15.49 3.07
N TYR A 170 0.69 14.25 3.05
CA TYR A 170 0.20 13.53 1.88
C TYR A 170 -1.24 13.08 2.15
N ARG A 171 -2.13 13.27 1.17
CA ARG A 171 -3.56 12.95 1.31
C ARG A 171 -3.98 11.89 0.30
N LEU A 172 -4.75 10.91 0.75
CA LEU A 172 -5.35 9.87 -0.08
C LEU A 172 -6.86 9.79 0.17
N ASN A 173 -7.66 9.61 -0.88
CA ASN A 173 -9.09 9.43 -0.72
C ASN A 173 -9.42 7.96 -0.41
N ASP A 174 -10.48 7.73 0.36
CA ASP A 174 -10.98 6.38 0.65
C ASP A 174 -11.35 5.58 -0.62
N ALA A 175 -11.84 6.26 -1.66
CA ALA A 175 -12.19 5.67 -2.94
C ALA A 175 -10.99 5.07 -3.69
N ASP A 176 -9.77 5.57 -3.46
CA ASP A 176 -8.57 5.16 -4.18
C ASP A 176 -7.91 3.93 -3.53
N VAL A 177 -8.13 3.68 -2.23
CA VAL A 177 -7.41 2.65 -1.45
C VAL A 177 -8.28 1.46 -1.03
N GLY A 178 -9.60 1.66 -0.91
CA GLY A 178 -10.58 0.60 -0.65
C GLY A 178 -10.48 -0.03 0.74
N ASP A 179 -10.76 -1.33 0.83
CA ASP A 179 -10.99 -2.05 2.11
C ASP A 179 -9.81 -2.09 3.09
N LYS A 180 -8.59 -1.79 2.65
CA LYS A 180 -7.39 -1.82 3.50
C LYS A 180 -7.47 -0.78 4.62
N THR A 181 -8.24 0.29 4.44
CA THR A 181 -8.38 1.40 5.40
C THR A 181 -8.91 0.96 6.76
N LYS A 182 -9.62 -0.18 6.83
CA LYS A 182 -10.16 -0.78 8.07
C LYS A 182 -9.07 -1.19 9.06
N TRP A 183 -7.85 -1.43 8.59
CA TRP A 183 -6.72 -1.86 9.43
C TRP A 183 -5.77 -0.71 9.79
N LEU A 184 -6.11 0.52 9.37
CA LEU A 184 -5.25 1.68 9.52
C LEU A 184 -5.46 2.33 10.90
N LYS A 185 -4.43 2.30 11.74
CA LYS A 185 -4.42 2.92 13.07
C LYS A 185 -3.58 4.18 13.08
N GLU A 186 -4.07 5.22 13.76
CA GLU A 186 -3.36 6.49 13.95
C GLU A 186 -1.97 6.26 14.56
N GLY A 187 -0.96 6.94 14.02
CA GLY A 187 0.44 6.78 14.43
C GLY A 187 1.17 5.60 13.78
N MET A 188 0.53 4.83 12.89
CA MET A 188 1.18 3.69 12.24
C MET A 188 2.01 4.09 11.02
N ASP A 189 3.20 3.50 10.91
CA ASP A 189 4.05 3.64 9.72
C ASP A 189 3.55 2.77 8.56
N CYS A 190 3.34 3.40 7.40
CA CYS A 190 2.86 2.78 6.17
C CYS A 190 3.77 3.15 5.00
N ASN A 191 3.87 2.27 4.01
CA ASN A 191 4.60 2.60 2.78
C ASN A 191 3.65 3.23 1.77
N LEU A 192 3.82 4.52 1.48
CA LEU A 192 3.08 5.20 0.43
C LEU A 192 3.71 4.87 -0.93
N LEU A 193 2.86 4.55 -1.91
CA LEU A 193 3.26 4.35 -3.30
C LEU A 193 3.12 5.67 -4.04
N PHE A 194 4.20 6.09 -4.68
CA PHE A 194 4.26 7.28 -5.51
C PHE A 194 4.41 6.90 -6.97
N TRP A 195 3.68 7.59 -7.83
CA TRP A 195 3.83 7.52 -9.29
C TRP A 195 3.80 8.94 -9.85
N ASN A 196 4.83 9.31 -10.62
CA ASN A 196 4.99 10.65 -11.19
C ASN A 196 4.82 11.79 -10.17
N GLY A 197 5.30 11.58 -8.94
CA GLY A 197 5.24 12.54 -7.83
C GLY A 197 3.88 12.63 -7.14
N LYS A 198 2.88 11.83 -7.54
CA LYS A 198 1.58 11.74 -6.86
C LYS A 198 1.48 10.45 -6.06
N VAL A 199 0.88 10.54 -4.87
CA VAL A 199 0.54 9.36 -4.09
C VAL A 199 -0.66 8.65 -4.75
N ILE A 200 -0.54 7.33 -4.92
CA ILE A 200 -1.53 6.51 -5.64
C ILE A 200 -2.17 5.43 -4.78
N ASP A 201 -1.43 4.86 -3.82
CA ASP A 201 -1.89 3.80 -2.92
C ASP A 201 -0.98 3.82 -1.67
N PHE A 202 -1.36 3.06 -0.64
CA PHE A 202 -0.45 2.72 0.46
C PHE A 202 -0.44 1.22 0.72
N GLU A 203 0.68 0.75 1.25
CA GLU A 203 0.89 -0.61 1.68
C GLU A 203 1.05 -0.65 3.19
N LEU A 204 0.15 -1.40 3.82
CA LEU A 204 0.19 -1.68 5.24
C LEU A 204 1.28 -2.71 5.57
N PRO A 205 1.80 -2.69 6.81
CA PRO A 205 2.50 -3.83 7.36
C PRO A 205 1.67 -5.11 7.23
N THR A 206 2.33 -6.26 7.05
CA THR A 206 1.64 -7.56 6.97
C THR A 206 0.89 -7.90 8.25
N THR A 207 1.40 -7.40 9.38
CA THR A 207 0.86 -7.61 10.72
C THR A 207 0.66 -6.26 11.39
N VAL A 208 -0.53 -6.01 11.91
CA VAL A 208 -0.88 -4.78 12.63
C VAL A 208 -1.31 -5.08 14.05
N GLN A 209 -0.96 -4.18 14.97
CA GLN A 209 -1.31 -4.26 16.38
C GLN A 209 -2.50 -3.36 16.65
N LEU A 210 -3.63 -3.96 17.01
CA LEU A 210 -4.90 -3.28 17.20
C LEU A 210 -5.46 -3.62 18.59
N THR A 211 -6.11 -2.63 19.21
CA THR A 211 -6.66 -2.77 20.56
C THR A 211 -8.12 -3.19 20.48
N VAL A 212 -8.52 -4.18 21.28
CA VAL A 212 -9.91 -4.63 21.36
C VAL A 212 -10.74 -3.64 22.19
N VAL A 213 -11.73 -2.98 21.57
CA VAL A 213 -12.59 -1.99 22.24
C VAL A 213 -13.91 -2.57 22.73
N ASP A 214 -14.43 -3.57 22.03
CA ASP A 214 -15.70 -4.22 22.40
C ASP A 214 -15.68 -5.69 22.00
N VAL A 215 -16.38 -6.51 22.77
CA VAL A 215 -16.42 -7.97 22.59
C VAL A 215 -17.81 -8.46 22.95
N ASP A 216 -18.41 -9.24 22.05
CA ASP A 216 -19.69 -9.89 22.35
C ASP A 216 -19.49 -10.90 23.49
N PRO A 217 -20.24 -10.82 24.61
CA PRO A 217 -20.17 -11.77 25.72
C PRO A 217 -20.68 -13.19 25.38
N GLY A 218 -20.72 -13.57 24.10
CA GLY A 218 -21.23 -14.84 23.58
C GLY A 218 -20.43 -16.07 24.00
N LEU A 219 -21.19 -17.05 24.52
CA LEU A 219 -20.86 -18.46 24.76
C LEU A 219 -20.04 -18.79 26.02
N LYS A 220 -20.67 -18.56 27.17
CA LYS A 220 -20.31 -19.18 28.47
C LYS A 220 -20.60 -20.69 28.57
N GLY A 221 -20.88 -21.38 27.44
CA GLY A 221 -21.59 -22.67 27.42
C GLY A 221 -20.88 -23.90 26.83
N ASP A 222 -19.80 -23.76 26.05
CA ASP A 222 -19.13 -24.92 25.41
C ASP A 222 -17.63 -24.98 25.76
N THR A 223 -17.30 -25.72 26.82
CA THR A 223 -15.96 -25.81 27.41
C THR A 223 -15.08 -26.93 26.82
N ALA A 224 -15.33 -27.38 25.59
CA ALA A 224 -14.62 -28.56 25.03
C ALA A 224 -13.93 -28.36 23.67
N GLN A 225 -14.28 -27.35 22.87
CA GLN A 225 -13.61 -27.06 21.60
C GLN A 225 -13.45 -25.55 21.44
N GLY A 226 -12.21 -25.09 21.21
CA GLY A 226 -11.84 -23.68 21.15
C GLY A 226 -12.72 -22.86 20.20
N GLY A 227 -13.74 -22.21 20.76
CA GLY A 227 -14.61 -21.29 20.05
C GLY A 227 -13.92 -19.98 19.73
N THR A 228 -14.49 -19.25 18.76
CA THR A 228 -14.13 -17.86 18.48
C THR A 228 -15.35 -16.98 18.73
N LYS A 229 -15.11 -15.74 19.13
CA LYS A 229 -16.12 -14.70 19.31
C LYS A 229 -15.75 -13.48 18.47
N PRO A 230 -16.72 -12.74 17.91
CA PRO A 230 -16.44 -11.50 17.23
C PRO A 230 -16.01 -10.42 18.24
N ALA A 231 -14.94 -9.70 17.90
CA ALA A 231 -14.44 -8.56 18.66
C ALA A 231 -14.28 -7.35 17.74
N THR A 232 -14.67 -6.18 18.23
CA THR A 232 -14.51 -4.89 17.55
C THR A 232 -13.19 -4.26 17.99
N LEU A 233 -12.42 -3.78 17.03
CA LEU A 233 -11.11 -3.15 17.24
C LEU A 233 -11.23 -1.63 17.28
N ASP A 234 -10.17 -0.96 17.73
CA ASP A 234 -10.04 0.51 17.77
C ASP A 234 -10.29 1.20 16.43
N THR A 235 -9.97 0.55 15.31
CA THR A 235 -10.28 1.04 13.96
C THR A 235 -11.73 0.81 13.52
N GLY A 236 -12.54 0.12 14.33
CA GLY A 236 -13.90 -0.29 14.00
C GLY A 236 -13.99 -1.59 13.17
N ALA A 237 -12.86 -2.23 12.86
CA ALA A 237 -12.85 -3.53 12.22
C ALA A 237 -13.36 -4.62 13.18
N VAL A 238 -14.06 -5.63 12.64
CA VAL A 238 -14.55 -6.78 13.41
C VAL A 238 -13.73 -8.01 13.05
N VAL A 239 -13.12 -8.65 14.04
CA VAL A 239 -12.27 -9.85 13.88
C VAL A 239 -12.74 -10.95 14.83
N ASN A 240 -12.70 -12.20 14.36
CA ASN A 240 -12.97 -13.35 15.22
C ASN A 240 -11.74 -13.66 16.07
N VAL A 241 -11.88 -13.54 17.38
CA VAL A 241 -10.81 -13.77 18.37
C VAL A 241 -11.16 -14.96 19.26
N PRO A 242 -10.17 -15.63 19.87
CA PRO A 242 -10.43 -16.69 20.84
C PRO A 242 -11.23 -16.19 22.06
N LEU A 243 -11.98 -17.10 22.70
CA LEU A 243 -12.84 -16.76 23.85
C LEU A 243 -12.12 -16.10 25.03
N PHE A 244 -10.82 -16.34 25.20
CA PHE A 244 -10.02 -15.79 26.30
C PHE A 244 -9.60 -14.33 26.11
N VAL A 245 -9.75 -13.74 24.92
CA VAL A 245 -9.37 -12.34 24.64
C VAL A 245 -10.41 -11.41 25.27
N ASN A 246 -9.94 -10.42 26.04
CA ASN A 246 -10.79 -9.46 26.74
C ASN A 246 -10.69 -8.05 26.13
N ILE A 247 -11.63 -7.19 26.51
CA ILE A 247 -11.60 -5.77 26.17
C ILE A 247 -10.32 -5.13 26.75
N GLY A 248 -9.66 -4.29 25.97
CA GLY A 248 -8.41 -3.62 26.32
C GLY A 248 -7.14 -4.43 26.02
N GLU A 249 -7.25 -5.69 25.57
CA GLU A 249 -6.09 -6.44 25.10
C GLU A 249 -5.68 -5.99 23.69
N GLU A 250 -4.37 -5.99 23.44
CA GLU A 250 -3.79 -5.75 22.12
C GLU A 250 -3.57 -7.08 21.39
N ILE A 251 -4.01 -7.12 20.14
CA ILE A 251 -3.93 -8.30 19.29
C ILE A 251 -3.16 -7.97 18.01
N LEU A 252 -2.47 -8.98 17.50
CA LEU A 252 -1.87 -8.95 16.17
C LEU A 252 -2.86 -9.51 15.15
N VAL A 253 -3.09 -8.76 14.08
CA VAL A 253 -3.98 -9.13 12.98
C VAL A 253 -3.19 -9.15 11.67
N ASP A 254 -3.42 -10.16 10.85
CA ASP A 254 -2.91 -10.21 9.48
C ASP A 254 -3.77 -9.34 8.56
N THR A 255 -3.18 -8.29 7.96
CA THR A 255 -3.91 -7.32 7.11
C THR A 255 -4.37 -7.92 5.78
N ARG A 256 -3.81 -9.06 5.36
CA ARG A 256 -4.16 -9.71 4.09
C ARG A 256 -5.39 -10.60 4.24
N THR A 257 -5.49 -11.29 5.37
CA THR A 257 -6.56 -12.27 5.64
C THR A 257 -7.60 -11.76 6.61
N GLY A 258 -7.29 -10.71 7.38
CA GLY A 258 -8.12 -10.17 8.45
C GLY A 258 -8.25 -11.10 9.65
N GLN A 259 -7.33 -12.05 9.80
CA GLN A 259 -7.38 -13.07 10.85
C GLN A 259 -6.56 -12.66 12.07
N TYR A 260 -7.07 -13.03 13.24
CA TYR A 260 -6.31 -12.99 14.50
C TYR A 260 -5.08 -13.91 14.39
N MET A 261 -3.91 -13.39 14.81
CA MET A 261 -2.68 -14.17 14.87
C MET A 261 -2.32 -14.54 16.31
N SER A 262 -2.06 -13.54 17.15
CA SER A 262 -1.66 -13.72 18.54
C SER A 262 -2.02 -12.49 19.36
N ARG A 263 -1.84 -12.58 20.68
CA ARG A 263 -1.74 -11.39 21.54
C ARG A 263 -0.40 -10.71 21.28
N ALA A 264 -0.38 -9.37 21.38
CA ALA A 264 0.82 -8.56 21.16
C ALA A 264 1.75 -8.55 22.37
#